data_AF-G4YHU4-F1
#
_entry.id   AF-G4YHU4-F1
#
_cell.length_a   1.000
_cell.length_b   1.000
_cell.length_c   1.000
_cell.angle_alpha   90.00
_cell.angle_beta   90.00
_cell.angle_gamma   90.00
#
_symmetry.space_group_name_H-M   'P 1'
#
loop_
_entity.id
_entity.type
_entity.pdbx_description
1 polymer ?
#
loop_
_entity_poly.entity_id
_entity_poly.type
_entity_poly.pdbx_seq_one_letter_code
_entity_poly.pdbx_strand_id
1 'polypeptide(L)'
;MPYNPAVTTLCEGSDKKTYDCLMQWDFGAGLSYTDLRYSKTVNFTLTSDDWRVYYPQIGHGLKKVAKDCDYVVATKPETNCDVYNETAAAKPLCATSTVSTGERPFETLEQPW
;
A
#
# COMPACT_ATOMS: atom_id res chain seq x y z
N MET A 1 6.28 -1.27 32.32
CA MET A 1 7.42 -1.91 32.98
C MET A 1 7.28 -3.41 32.74
N PRO A 2 8.16 -4.06 31.97
CA PRO A 2 8.02 -5.50 31.74
C PRO A 2 8.47 -6.27 32.99
N TYR A 3 7.57 -7.09 33.52
CA TYR A 3 7.80 -7.95 34.67
C TYR A 3 8.52 -9.22 34.23
N ASN A 4 9.65 -9.52 34.86
CA ASN A 4 10.45 -10.72 34.60
C ASN A 4 10.34 -11.65 35.82
N PRO A 5 9.50 -12.70 35.79
CA PRO A 5 9.55 -13.70 36.85
C PRO A 5 10.78 -14.60 36.66
N ALA A 6 11.61 -14.72 37.68
CA ALA A 6 12.57 -15.81 37.76
C ALA A 6 11.81 -17.09 38.11
N VAL A 7 11.52 -17.92 37.11
CA VAL A 7 11.02 -19.28 37.35
C VAL A 7 12.24 -20.18 37.55
N THR A 8 12.81 -20.18 38.75
CA THR A 8 13.80 -21.19 39.14
C THR A 8 13.05 -22.42 39.65
N THR A 9 12.67 -23.31 38.75
CA THR A 9 12.15 -24.63 39.12
C THR A 9 13.31 -25.53 39.54
N LEU A 10 13.34 -25.90 40.82
CA LEU A 10 14.29 -26.86 41.39
C LEU A 10 13.73 -28.28 41.30
N CYS A 11 14.55 -29.22 40.87
CA CYS A 11 14.27 -30.65 40.80
C CYS A 11 15.08 -31.38 41.88
N GLU A 12 14.53 -32.44 42.47
CA GLU A 12 15.24 -33.29 43.45
C GLU A 12 15.75 -34.56 42.77
N GLY A 13 17.07 -34.79 42.81
CA GLY A 13 17.68 -36.00 42.31
C GLY A 13 17.48 -37.19 43.26
N SER A 14 17.74 -38.40 42.77
CA SER A 14 17.69 -39.62 43.58
C SER A 14 18.65 -39.61 44.79
N ASP A 15 19.63 -38.70 44.79
CA ASP A 15 20.55 -38.41 45.88
C ASP A 15 20.05 -37.32 46.86
N LYS A 16 18.78 -36.91 46.75
CA LYS A 16 18.14 -35.84 47.51
C LYS A 16 18.82 -34.48 47.39
N LYS A 17 19.55 -34.26 46.30
CA LYS A 17 20.11 -32.94 45.99
C LYS A 17 19.19 -32.20 45.06
N THR A 18 18.92 -30.95 45.40
CA THR A 18 18.21 -30.02 44.53
C THR A 18 19.14 -29.46 43.46
N TYR A 19 18.72 -29.51 42.20
CA TYR A 19 19.40 -28.90 41.05
C TYR A 19 18.38 -28.17 40.16
N ASP A 20 18.84 -27.25 39.32
CA ASP A 20 17.96 -26.55 38.38
C ASP A 20 17.41 -27.54 37.34
N CYS A 21 16.09 -27.62 37.21
CA CYS A 21 15.48 -28.49 36.23
C CYS A 21 15.91 -28.05 34.82
N LEU A 22 16.51 -28.96 34.04
CA LEU A 22 16.65 -28.75 32.61
C LEU A 22 15.24 -28.69 32.01
N MET A 23 14.91 -27.58 31.38
CA MET A 23 13.66 -27.46 30.63
C MET A 23 13.76 -28.47 29.48
N GLN A 24 12.81 -29.40 29.37
CA GLN A 24 12.87 -30.45 28.33
C GLN A 24 12.78 -29.86 26.92
N TRP A 25 12.38 -28.59 26.80
CA TRP A 25 12.33 -27.83 25.55
C TRP A 25 12.71 -26.38 25.82
N ASP A 26 13.60 -25.80 25.01
CA ASP A 26 13.71 -24.34 24.91
C ASP A 26 12.40 -23.80 24.32
N PHE A 27 11.86 -22.71 24.87
CA PHE A 27 10.74 -22.00 24.25
C PHE A 27 11.13 -21.61 22.81
N GLY A 28 10.50 -22.25 21.82
CA GLY A 28 10.77 -22.02 20.39
C GLY A 28 11.42 -23.20 19.65
N ALA A 29 11.94 -24.22 20.35
CA ALA A 29 12.43 -25.44 19.73
C ALA A 29 11.24 -26.28 19.21
N GLY A 30 11.04 -26.32 17.89
CA GLY A 30 9.98 -27.09 17.22
C GLY A 30 8.95 -26.24 16.46
N LEU A 31 8.99 -24.91 16.59
CA LEU A 31 8.25 -24.03 15.70
C LEU A 31 9.10 -23.78 14.45
N SER A 32 9.02 -24.67 13.47
CA SER A 32 9.38 -24.31 12.11
C SER A 32 8.39 -23.24 11.67
N TYR A 33 8.78 -21.96 11.81
CA TYR A 33 8.07 -20.86 11.17
C TYR A 33 8.30 -21.00 9.66
N THR A 34 7.45 -21.79 8.99
CA THR A 34 7.31 -21.68 7.55
C THR A 34 6.75 -20.29 7.27
N ASP A 35 7.58 -19.43 6.70
CA ASP A 35 7.15 -18.13 6.20
C ASP A 35 6.23 -18.36 4.99
N LEU A 36 4.93 -18.47 5.25
CA LEU A 36 3.92 -18.70 4.22
C LEU A 36 3.69 -17.39 3.46
N ARG A 37 4.32 -17.27 2.29
CA ARG A 37 4.08 -16.14 1.39
C ARG A 37 2.72 -16.28 0.70
N TYR A 38 1.71 -15.63 1.28
CA TYR A 38 0.39 -15.47 0.65
C TYR A 38 0.39 -14.25 -0.28
N SER A 39 0.00 -14.44 -1.54
CA SER A 39 -0.33 -13.35 -2.46
C SER A 39 -1.84 -13.22 -2.60
N LYS A 40 -2.31 -11.99 -2.84
CA LYS A 40 -3.73 -11.70 -3.10
C LYS A 40 -3.85 -10.73 -4.26
N THR A 41 -4.67 -11.08 -5.24
CA THR A 41 -5.05 -10.17 -6.31
C THR A 41 -6.09 -9.19 -5.79
N VAL A 42 -5.90 -7.90 -6.05
CA VAL A 42 -6.84 -6.83 -5.72
C VAL A 42 -7.16 -6.08 -7.01
N ASN A 43 -8.45 -5.91 -7.29
CA ASN A 43 -8.92 -5.20 -8.48
C ASN A 43 -9.54 -3.87 -8.05
N PHE A 44 -9.21 -2.81 -8.76
CA PHE A 44 -9.80 -1.47 -8.60
C PHE A 44 -10.46 -1.07 -9.92
N THR A 45 -11.60 -0.40 -9.82
CA THR A 45 -12.27 0.19 -10.98
C THR A 45 -12.24 1.70 -10.80
N LEU A 46 -11.53 2.37 -11.70
CA LEU A 46 -11.45 3.83 -11.72
C LEU A 46 -12.37 4.35 -12.82
N THR A 47 -13.09 5.43 -12.51
CA THR A 47 -13.94 6.16 -13.43
C THR A 47 -13.51 7.61 -13.46
N SER A 48 -14.04 8.39 -14.39
CA SER A 48 -13.74 9.83 -14.42
C SER A 48 -14.26 10.56 -13.17
N ASP A 49 -15.25 10.01 -12.46
CA ASP A 49 -15.74 10.61 -11.20
C ASP A 49 -14.69 10.67 -10.08
N ASP A 50 -13.62 9.87 -10.16
CA ASP A 50 -12.56 9.80 -9.15
C ASP A 50 -11.55 10.97 -9.26
N TRP A 51 -11.42 11.60 -10.43
CA TRP A 51 -10.39 12.61 -10.69
C TRP A 51 -10.90 13.86 -11.43
N ARG A 52 -12.18 13.91 -11.79
CA ARG A 52 -12.84 15.09 -12.38
C ARG A 52 -12.63 16.34 -11.51
N VAL A 53 -12.39 17.46 -12.17
CA VAL A 53 -12.24 18.78 -11.54
C VAL A 53 -13.49 19.63 -11.82
N TYR A 54 -13.82 20.55 -10.92
CA TYR A 54 -14.90 21.50 -11.16
C TYR A 54 -14.45 22.65 -12.06
N TYR A 55 -15.28 22.98 -13.04
CA TYR A 55 -15.08 24.09 -13.98
C TYR A 55 -16.44 24.67 -14.40
N PRO A 56 -16.61 25.99 -14.67
CA PRO A 56 -15.68 27.12 -14.51
C PRO A 56 -15.65 27.69 -13.06
N GLN A 57 -15.05 28.87 -12.89
CA GLN A 57 -14.91 29.60 -11.61
C GLN A 57 -16.21 29.75 -10.80
N ILE A 58 -16.05 29.89 -9.46
CA ILE A 58 -17.16 30.05 -8.50
C ILE A 58 -18.06 31.22 -8.93
N GLY A 59 -19.37 30.97 -9.00
CA GLY A 59 -20.37 31.97 -9.42
C GLY A 59 -20.97 31.74 -10.81
N HIS A 60 -20.41 30.84 -11.62
CA HIS A 60 -20.91 30.53 -12.97
C HIS A 60 -21.57 29.15 -13.11
N GLY A 61 -21.87 28.50 -11.98
CA GLY A 61 -22.32 27.10 -11.93
C GLY A 61 -21.14 26.14 -12.08
N LEU A 62 -21.05 25.14 -11.20
CA LEU A 62 -19.92 24.21 -11.18
C LEU A 62 -20.28 22.93 -11.94
N LYS A 63 -19.58 22.63 -13.03
CA LYS A 63 -19.65 21.34 -13.74
C LYS A 63 -18.40 20.51 -13.43
N LYS A 64 -18.56 19.22 -13.11
CA LYS A 64 -17.43 18.28 -13.05
C LYS A 64 -17.00 17.90 -14.45
N VAL A 65 -15.71 18.03 -14.76
CA VAL A 65 -15.14 17.73 -16.07
C VAL A 65 -13.85 16.91 -15.92
N ALA A 66 -13.63 16.00 -16.86
CA ALA A 66 -12.47 15.14 -16.96
C ALA A 66 -11.77 15.46 -18.29
N LYS A 67 -10.45 15.67 -18.28
CA LYS A 67 -9.70 15.96 -19.52
C LYS A 67 -9.55 14.67 -20.34
N ASP A 68 -9.77 14.79 -21.65
CA ASP A 68 -9.45 13.73 -22.59
C ASP A 68 -7.93 13.69 -22.80
N CYS A 69 -7.24 12.77 -22.12
CA CYS A 69 -5.80 12.53 -22.26
C CYS A 69 -5.38 11.17 -21.66
N ASP A 70 -4.08 10.88 -21.74
CA ASP A 70 -3.48 9.73 -21.07
C ASP A 70 -3.25 10.01 -19.58
N TYR A 71 -3.69 9.08 -18.76
CA TYR A 71 -3.53 9.08 -17.31
C TYR A 71 -2.55 8.00 -16.88
N VAL A 72 -1.79 8.28 -15.81
CA VAL A 72 -0.88 7.33 -15.18
C VAL A 72 -1.33 7.08 -13.73
N VAL A 73 -1.50 5.81 -13.37
CA VAL A 73 -1.95 5.35 -12.06
C VAL A 73 -0.80 4.69 -11.32
N ALA A 74 -0.55 5.13 -10.09
CA ALA A 74 0.49 4.61 -9.20
C ALA A 74 -0.13 3.69 -8.12
N THR A 75 0.29 2.43 -8.05
CA THR A 75 -0.39 1.41 -7.23
C THR A 75 0.10 1.33 -5.77
N LYS A 76 1.19 2.04 -5.41
CA LYS A 76 1.72 2.08 -4.04
C LYS A 76 1.99 3.54 -3.63
N PRO A 77 1.76 3.94 -2.36
CA PRO A 77 1.85 5.34 -1.95
C PRO A 77 3.19 6.01 -2.24
N GLU A 78 4.30 5.25 -2.18
CA GLU A 78 5.64 5.77 -2.44
C GLU A 78 6.06 5.64 -3.91
N THR A 79 5.15 5.21 -4.80
CA THR A 79 5.44 5.08 -6.25
C THR A 79 5.36 6.45 -6.90
N ASN A 80 6.47 6.87 -7.52
CA ASN A 80 6.52 8.03 -8.39
C ASN A 80 6.64 7.57 -9.84
N CYS A 81 5.62 7.88 -10.64
CA CYS A 81 5.54 7.51 -12.06
C CYS A 81 6.14 8.56 -13.02
N ASP A 82 6.98 9.50 -12.56
CA ASP A 82 7.74 10.47 -13.37
C ASP A 82 7.04 10.89 -14.70
N VAL A 83 5.82 11.42 -14.59
CA VAL A 83 4.93 11.70 -15.72
C VAL A 83 5.41 12.82 -16.65
N TYR A 84 6.53 13.45 -16.31
CA TYR A 84 7.17 14.51 -17.09
C TYR A 84 8.30 13.99 -17.97
N ASN A 85 8.59 12.70 -17.90
CA ASN A 85 9.65 12.05 -18.66
C ASN A 85 9.08 10.83 -19.40
N GLU A 86 9.73 10.43 -20.50
CA GLU A 86 9.26 9.33 -21.37
C GLU A 86 9.25 7.95 -20.66
N THR A 87 9.82 7.86 -19.45
CA THR A 87 9.93 6.62 -18.69
C THR A 87 8.75 6.34 -17.74
N ALA A 88 7.72 7.18 -17.75
CA ALA A 88 6.58 7.09 -16.83
C ALA A 88 5.89 5.71 -16.82
N ALA A 89 5.72 5.10 -17.99
CA ALA A 89 5.08 3.79 -18.17
C ALA A 89 6.04 2.59 -17.93
N ALA A 90 7.35 2.83 -17.80
CA ALA A 90 8.34 1.76 -17.70
C ALA A 90 8.51 1.21 -16.27
N LYS A 91 7.83 1.79 -15.27
CA LYS A 91 7.95 1.38 -13.86
C LYS A 91 6.90 0.31 -13.51
N PRO A 92 7.28 -0.77 -12.79
CA PRO A 92 6.41 -1.92 -12.54
C PRO A 92 5.17 -1.66 -11.67
N LEU A 93 5.08 -0.48 -11.03
CA LEU A 93 3.93 -0.06 -10.22
C LEU A 93 3.15 1.11 -10.84
N CYS A 94 3.41 1.40 -12.11
CA CYS A 94 2.75 2.44 -12.89
C CYS A 94 1.94 1.80 -14.02
N ALA A 95 0.68 2.20 -14.15
CA ALA A 95 -0.21 1.76 -15.21
C ALA A 95 -0.72 2.96 -16.00
N THR A 96 -0.85 2.84 -17.32
CA THR A 96 -1.36 3.90 -18.18
C THR A 96 -2.77 3.59 -18.66
N SER A 97 -3.60 4.62 -18.81
CA SER A 97 -4.96 4.50 -19.33
C SER A 97 -5.35 5.77 -20.08
N THR A 98 -5.83 5.62 -21.31
CA THR A 98 -6.37 6.73 -22.08
C THR A 98 -7.82 6.96 -21.69
N VAL A 99 -8.15 8.18 -21.29
CA VAL A 99 -9.55 8.58 -21.09
C VAL A 99 -9.98 9.47 -22.24
N SER A 100 -11.09 9.09 -22.89
CA SER A 100 -11.82 9.98 -23.78
C SER A 100 -13.28 9.99 -23.35
N THR A 101 -13.73 11.15 -22.88
CA THR A 101 -15.11 11.43 -22.49
C THR A 101 -15.93 11.95 -23.66
N GLY A 102 -15.28 12.34 -24.77
CA GLY A 102 -15.94 12.97 -25.92
C GLY A 102 -16.38 14.41 -25.63
N GLU A 103 -16.07 14.94 -24.44
CA GLU A 103 -16.21 16.35 -24.12
C GLU A 103 -14.96 17.08 -24.68
N ARG A 104 -15.16 18.12 -25.49
CA ARG A 104 -14.12 18.84 -26.24
C ARG A 104 -12.89 19.17 -25.38
N PRO A 105 -11.67 19.16 -25.95
CA PRO A 105 -10.44 19.37 -25.18
C PRO A 105 -10.48 20.72 -24.46
N PHE A 106 -10.02 20.71 -23.21
CA PHE A 106 -9.84 21.87 -22.32
C PHE A 106 -8.92 22.97 -22.91
N GLU A 107 -8.33 22.74 -24.09
CA GLU A 107 -7.32 23.56 -24.77
C GLU A 107 -7.89 24.67 -25.66
N THR A 108 -9.09 25.17 -25.38
CA THR A 108 -9.55 26.48 -25.90
C THR A 108 -10.00 27.41 -24.79
N LEU A 109 -9.44 27.25 -23.59
CA LEU A 109 -9.40 28.34 -22.62
C LEU A 109 -8.12 29.12 -22.86
N GLU A 110 -8.11 29.92 -23.93
CA GLU A 110 -7.34 31.16 -23.88
C GLU A 110 -7.85 31.90 -22.64
N GLN A 111 -7.06 31.91 -21.56
CA GLN A 111 -7.30 32.81 -20.44
C GLN A 111 -6.94 34.21 -20.97
N PRO A 112 -7.89 35.13 -21.16
CA PRO A 112 -7.52 36.51 -21.40
C PRO A 112 -6.96 37.03 -20.07
N TRP A 113 -5.67 37.32 -20.04
CA TRP A 113 -5.13 38.27 -19.07
C TRP A 113 -5.65 39.67 -19.41
#